data_AF-A0A352RBS8-F1
#
_entry.id   AF-A0A352RBS8-F1
#
_cell.length_a   1.000
_cell.length_b   1.000
_cell.length_c   1.000
_cell.angle_alpha   90.00
_cell.angle_beta   90.00
_cell.angle_gamma   90.00
#
_symmetry.space_group_name_H-M   'P 1'
#
loop_
_entity.id
_entity.type
_entity.pdbx_description
1 polymer ?
#
loop_
_entity_poly.entity_id
_entity_poly.type
_entity_poly.pdbx_seq_one_letter_code
_entity_poly.pdbx_strand_id
1 'polypeptide(L)'
;MDIAFIFKPIIVPSIAFAYFFISKSPKIYLNLSLFLVIFFADNLILLEEQDLKVFSTYLYLIAIGILFYYVVVDSQLFKKNQFLKKNFKYFIISYLVLVILYKIASMSFNFQFKEIFVVIGYVVMFLMVLILSIYNALRFKSIASRFLLLTILCLFFSDIFIVLNKYYFKNDIFIYISCIIEIPVYYFLLKYLLYREKY
;
A
#
# COMPACT_ATOMS: atom_id res chain seq x y z
N MET A 1 7.15 -21.13 2.38
CA MET A 1 7.80 -19.85 2.01
C MET A 1 8.31 -19.88 0.57
N ASP A 2 8.88 -20.99 0.10
CA ASP A 2 9.47 -21.10 -1.23
C ASP A 2 8.54 -20.69 -2.39
N ILE A 3 7.24 -20.99 -2.28
CA ILE A 3 6.25 -20.60 -3.28
C ILE A 3 6.04 -19.07 -3.31
N ALA A 4 6.05 -18.40 -2.15
CA ALA A 4 5.91 -16.94 -2.09
C ALA A 4 7.11 -16.21 -2.72
N PHE A 5 8.31 -16.78 -2.58
CA PHE A 5 9.53 -16.30 -3.26
C PHE A 5 9.50 -16.43 -4.78
N ILE A 6 8.67 -17.31 -5.33
CA ILE A 6 8.49 -17.43 -6.79
C ILE A 6 7.35 -16.50 -7.23
N PHE A 7 6.29 -16.45 -6.43
CA PHE A 7 5.03 -15.81 -6.81
C PHE A 7 5.11 -14.28 -6.84
N LYS A 8 5.59 -13.67 -5.74
CA LYS A 8 5.65 -12.21 -5.57
C LYS A 8 6.57 -11.54 -6.60
N PRO A 9 7.78 -12.06 -6.90
CA PRO A 9 8.63 -11.46 -7.91
C PRO A 9 8.11 -11.54 -9.34
N ILE A 10 7.17 -12.44 -9.67
CA ILE A 10 6.66 -12.60 -11.04
C ILE A 10 5.44 -11.70 -11.29
N ILE A 11 4.53 -11.62 -10.31
CA ILE A 11 3.23 -10.96 -10.50
C ILE A 11 3.35 -9.46 -10.61
N VAL A 12 4.13 -8.83 -9.71
CA VAL A 12 4.24 -7.37 -9.68
C VAL A 12 4.85 -6.83 -10.97
N PRO A 13 5.97 -7.38 -11.50
CA PRO A 13 6.51 -6.95 -12.79
C PRO A 13 5.56 -7.23 -13.95
N SER A 14 4.89 -8.38 -13.98
CA SER A 14 3.92 -8.71 -15.04
C SER A 14 2.80 -7.68 -15.12
N ILE A 15 2.30 -7.25 -13.97
CA ILE A 15 1.23 -6.26 -13.88
C ILE A 15 1.74 -4.85 -14.17
N ALA A 16 2.96 -4.50 -13.75
CA ALA A 16 3.60 -3.25 -14.11
C ALA A 16 3.82 -3.14 -15.63
N PHE A 17 4.25 -4.22 -16.28
CA PHE A 17 4.37 -4.31 -17.75
C PHE A 17 3.00 -4.17 -18.42
N ALA A 18 1.98 -4.89 -17.95
CA ALA A 18 0.62 -4.75 -18.47
C ALA A 18 0.11 -3.30 -18.35
N TYR A 19 0.35 -2.66 -17.21
CA TYR A 19 0.00 -1.25 -17.01
C TYR A 19 0.75 -0.33 -17.98
N PHE A 20 2.07 -0.53 -18.17
CA PHE A 20 2.90 0.27 -19.07
C PHE A 20 2.39 0.26 -20.52
N PHE A 21 2.02 -0.91 -21.05
CA PHE A 21 1.55 -1.04 -22.43
C PHE A 21 0.10 -0.59 -22.63
N ILE A 22 -0.76 -0.72 -21.61
CA ILE A 22 -2.18 -0.36 -21.72
C ILE A 22 -2.39 1.13 -21.46
N SER A 23 -1.63 1.73 -20.53
CA SER A 23 -1.82 3.12 -20.14
C SER A 23 -1.29 4.10 -21.20
N LYS A 24 -2.02 5.20 -21.38
CA LYS A 24 -1.60 6.37 -22.17
C LYS A 24 -1.48 7.63 -21.32
N SER A 25 -1.36 7.45 -20.00
CA SER A 25 -1.47 8.53 -19.02
C SER A 25 -0.17 9.33 -18.86
N PRO A 26 -0.26 10.67 -18.67
CA PRO A 26 0.91 11.48 -18.33
C PRO A 26 1.47 11.16 -16.94
N LYS A 27 0.71 10.47 -16.06
CA LYS A 27 1.15 10.09 -14.70
C LYS A 27 1.77 8.70 -14.62
N ILE A 28 2.18 8.13 -15.77
CA ILE A 28 2.69 6.75 -15.86
C ILE A 28 3.84 6.48 -14.89
N TYR A 29 4.76 7.43 -14.71
CA TYR A 29 5.93 7.27 -13.84
C TYR A 29 5.57 7.11 -12.35
N LEU A 30 4.56 7.84 -11.87
CA LEU A 30 4.12 7.72 -10.47
C LEU A 30 3.48 6.35 -10.22
N ASN A 31 2.69 5.86 -11.17
CA ASN A 31 2.06 4.55 -11.08
C ASN A 31 3.07 3.40 -11.21
N LEU A 32 4.07 3.52 -12.08
CA LEU A 32 5.19 2.58 -12.15
C LEU A 32 6.03 2.60 -10.87
N SER A 33 6.27 3.77 -10.27
CA SER A 33 6.96 3.85 -8.98
C SER A 33 6.18 3.15 -7.87
N LEU A 34 4.84 3.19 -7.88
CA LEU A 34 4.02 2.45 -6.93
C LEU A 34 4.25 0.94 -7.07
N PHE A 35 4.21 0.40 -8.29
CA PHE A 35 4.49 -1.03 -8.52
C PHE A 35 5.92 -1.42 -8.11
N LEU A 36 6.90 -0.56 -8.40
CA LEU A 36 8.30 -0.79 -8.05
C LEU A 36 8.50 -0.83 -6.53
N VAL A 37 7.91 0.12 -5.80
CA VAL A 37 7.97 0.16 -4.33
C VAL A 37 7.31 -1.08 -3.72
N ILE A 38 6.15 -1.49 -4.24
CA ILE A 38 5.45 -2.69 -3.80
C ILE A 38 6.30 -3.95 -4.07
N PHE A 39 6.90 -4.08 -5.25
CA PHE A 39 7.78 -5.20 -5.59
C PHE A 39 8.94 -5.34 -4.60
N PHE A 40 9.65 -4.24 -4.30
CA PHE A 40 10.74 -4.30 -3.34
C PHE A 40 10.26 -4.62 -1.93
N ALA A 41 9.14 -4.04 -1.49
CA ALA A 41 8.56 -4.36 -0.18
C ALA A 41 8.21 -5.85 -0.06
N ASP A 42 7.49 -6.37 -1.05
CA ASP A 42 7.04 -7.77 -1.12
C ASP A 42 8.20 -8.78 -1.13
N ASN A 43 9.34 -8.44 -1.72
CA ASN A 43 10.51 -9.32 -1.72
C ASN A 43 11.33 -9.22 -0.44
N LEU A 44 11.46 -8.02 0.12
CA LEU A 44 12.26 -7.79 1.33
C LEU A 44 11.59 -8.39 2.58
N ILE A 45 10.26 -8.38 2.65
CA ILE A 45 9.53 -8.99 3.78
C ILE A 45 9.72 -10.52 3.84
N LEU A 46 9.98 -11.16 2.70
CA LEU A 46 10.17 -12.60 2.61
C LEU A 46 11.54 -13.06 3.13
N LEU A 47 12.56 -12.20 3.11
CA LEU A 47 13.94 -12.56 3.49
C LEU A 47 14.15 -12.78 5.00
N GLU A 48 13.08 -12.74 5.79
CA GLU A 48 13.01 -13.05 7.22
C GLU A 48 13.90 -12.28 8.21
N GLU A 49 14.92 -11.57 7.76
CA GLU A 49 15.77 -10.71 8.58
C GLU A 49 14.98 -9.52 9.15
N GLN A 50 15.22 -9.21 10.42
CA GLN A 50 14.47 -8.17 11.14
C GLN A 50 14.67 -6.79 10.50
N ASP A 51 15.90 -6.41 10.18
CA ASP A 51 16.20 -5.11 9.56
C ASP A 51 15.53 -4.97 8.18
N LEU A 52 15.47 -6.06 7.40
CA LEU A 52 14.81 -6.09 6.09
C LEU A 52 13.28 -5.98 6.21
N LYS A 53 12.67 -6.58 7.24
CA LYS A 53 11.23 -6.43 7.52
C LYS A 53 10.88 -4.98 7.88
N VAL A 54 11.72 -4.32 8.65
CA VAL A 54 11.53 -2.90 9.01
C VAL A 54 11.69 -2.03 7.77
N PHE A 55 12.71 -2.31 6.95
CA PHE A 55 12.91 -1.64 5.66
C PHE A 55 11.71 -1.81 4.72
N SER A 56 11.18 -3.03 4.59
CA SER A 56 9.96 -3.33 3.86
C SER A 56 8.76 -2.54 4.37
N THR A 57 8.65 -2.33 5.68
CA THR A 57 7.54 -1.56 6.26
C THR A 57 7.60 -0.09 5.83
N TYR A 58 8.78 0.50 5.69
CA TYR A 58 8.91 1.85 5.11
C TYR A 58 8.47 1.90 3.65
N LEU A 59 8.80 0.89 2.86
CA LEU A 59 8.36 0.81 1.47
C LEU A 59 6.82 0.69 1.39
N TYR A 60 6.20 -0.16 2.21
CA TYR A 60 4.74 -0.22 2.29
C TYR A 60 4.11 1.09 2.76
N LEU A 61 4.74 1.81 3.69
CA LEU A 61 4.30 3.15 4.11
C LEU A 61 4.28 4.13 2.92
N ILE A 62 5.30 4.10 2.07
CA ILE A 62 5.36 4.91 0.83
C ILE A 62 4.23 4.51 -0.12
N ALA A 63 4.04 3.20 -0.36
CA ALA A 63 2.98 2.69 -1.23
C ALA A 63 1.58 3.11 -0.75
N ILE A 64 1.30 2.95 0.54
CA ILE A 64 0.04 3.41 1.16
C ILE A 64 -0.09 4.93 1.10
N GLY A 65 1.02 5.68 1.23
CA GLY A 65 1.03 7.13 1.06
C GLY A 65 0.59 7.57 -0.35
N ILE A 66 1.06 6.88 -1.39
CA ILE A 66 0.63 7.12 -2.78
C ILE A 66 -0.86 6.79 -2.95
N LEU A 67 -1.30 5.63 -2.44
CA LEU A 67 -2.71 5.23 -2.50
C LEU A 67 -3.61 6.22 -1.77
N PHE A 68 -3.19 6.67 -0.60
CA PHE A 68 -3.91 7.70 0.16
C PHE A 68 -4.02 9.01 -0.61
N TYR A 69 -2.93 9.49 -1.23
CA TYR A 69 -2.98 10.66 -2.11
C TYR A 69 -4.03 10.48 -3.21
N TYR A 70 -4.11 9.29 -3.80
CA TYR A 70 -5.11 9.00 -4.83
C TYR A 70 -6.54 8.99 -4.30
N VAL A 71 -6.80 8.30 -3.18
CA VAL A 71 -8.11 8.30 -2.51
C VAL A 71 -8.60 9.72 -2.22
N VAL A 72 -7.72 10.59 -1.74
CA VAL A 72 -8.04 11.97 -1.37
C VAL A 72 -8.35 12.81 -2.60
N VAL A 73 -7.52 12.73 -3.65
CA VAL A 73 -7.72 13.47 -4.90
C VAL A 73 -9.03 13.06 -5.58
N ASP A 74 -9.35 11.77 -5.54
CA ASP A 74 -10.54 11.21 -6.18
C ASP A 74 -11.80 11.46 -5.35
N SER A 75 -11.67 11.71 -4.05
CA SER A 75 -12.80 11.96 -3.15
C SER A 75 -13.46 13.32 -3.41
N GLN A 76 -14.77 13.34 -3.67
CA GLN A 76 -15.48 14.60 -3.81
C GLN A 76 -15.67 15.34 -2.48
N LEU A 77 -15.46 14.69 -1.32
CA LEU A 77 -15.42 15.38 -0.02
C LEU A 77 -14.38 16.49 -0.04
N PHE A 78 -13.18 16.15 -0.51
CA PHE A 78 -12.06 17.07 -0.58
C PHE A 78 -12.21 18.04 -1.75
N LYS A 79 -12.94 17.69 -2.81
CA LYS A 79 -13.30 18.67 -3.87
C LYS A 79 -14.18 19.81 -3.34
N LYS A 80 -15.09 19.53 -2.41
CA LYS A 80 -15.96 20.56 -1.81
C LYS A 80 -15.25 21.43 -0.77
N ASN A 81 -14.22 20.90 -0.11
CA ASN A 81 -13.53 21.60 0.98
C ASN A 81 -12.10 22.00 0.57
N GLN A 82 -11.95 23.20 0.00
CA GLN A 82 -10.68 23.67 -0.60
C GLN A 82 -9.48 23.67 0.36
N PHE A 83 -9.71 23.94 1.65
CA PHE A 83 -8.66 23.92 2.68
C PHE A 83 -8.03 22.53 2.83
N LEU A 84 -8.88 21.50 2.97
CA LEU A 84 -8.43 20.12 3.08
C LEU A 84 -7.71 19.68 1.79
N LYS A 85 -8.27 19.97 0.61
CA LYS A 85 -7.61 19.62 -0.66
C LYS A 85 -6.18 20.17 -0.77
N LYS A 86 -5.94 21.41 -0.33
CA LYS A 86 -4.64 22.07 -0.43
C LYS A 86 -3.66 21.57 0.63
N ASN A 87 -4.13 21.33 1.85
CA ASN A 87 -3.27 21.09 3.00
C ASN A 87 -3.01 19.60 3.27
N PHE A 88 -3.92 18.71 2.87
CA PHE A 88 -3.87 17.31 3.27
C PHE A 88 -2.74 16.52 2.59
N LYS A 89 -2.27 16.95 1.41
CA LYS A 89 -1.03 16.41 0.81
C LYS A 89 0.21 16.68 1.67
N TYR A 90 0.25 17.83 2.36
CA TYR A 90 1.38 18.19 3.20
C TYR A 90 1.41 17.38 4.50
N PHE A 91 0.26 16.87 4.96
CA PHE A 91 0.16 16.00 6.13
C PHE A 91 0.94 14.68 5.94
N ILE A 92 0.82 14.08 4.75
CA ILE A 92 1.54 12.83 4.40
C ILE A 92 3.04 13.11 4.30
N ILE A 93 3.40 14.19 3.60
CA ILE A 93 4.81 14.57 3.43
C ILE A 93 5.43 14.90 4.79
N SER A 94 4.72 15.63 5.65
CA SER A 94 5.21 15.94 7.00
C SER A 94 5.38 14.67 7.83
N TYR A 95 4.46 13.71 7.74
CA TYR A 95 4.59 12.44 8.45
C TYR A 95 5.82 11.64 7.98
N LEU A 96 5.99 11.50 6.66
CA LEU A 96 7.16 10.82 6.07
C LEU A 96 8.48 11.49 6.46
N VAL A 97 8.53 12.82 6.39
CA VAL A 97 9.72 13.60 6.80
C VAL A 97 10.00 13.40 8.30
N LEU A 98 8.97 13.41 9.15
CA LEU A 98 9.13 13.22 10.60
C LEU A 98 9.69 11.83 10.92
N VAL A 99 9.24 10.79 10.20
CA VAL A 99 9.77 9.43 10.33
C VAL A 99 11.26 9.37 9.93
N ILE A 100 11.65 10.02 8.82
CA ILE A 100 13.05 10.08 8.37
C ILE A 100 13.91 10.84 9.39
N LEU A 101 13.44 12.00 9.85
CA LEU A 101 14.13 12.81 10.85
C LEU A 101 14.30 12.05 12.16
N TYR A 102 13.29 11.28 12.60
CA TYR A 102 13.38 10.43 13.79
C TYR A 102 14.46 9.35 13.63
N LYS A 103 14.60 8.74 12.44
CA LYS A 103 15.66 7.76 12.16
C LYS A 103 17.05 8.40 12.14
N ILE A 104 17.19 9.57 11.53
CA ILE A 104 18.46 10.32 11.52
C ILE A 104 18.84 10.72 12.95
N ALA A 105 17.88 11.22 13.73
CA ALA A 105 18.10 11.59 15.13
C ALA A 105 18.49 10.37 15.98
N SER A 106 17.84 9.21 15.80
CA SER A 106 18.20 8.01 16.54
C SER A 106 19.63 7.55 16.23
N MET A 107 20.04 7.63 14.96
CA MET A 107 21.42 7.35 14.53
C MET A 107 22.42 8.35 15.10
N SER A 108 22.07 9.65 15.12
CA SER A 108 22.98 10.72 15.56
C SER A 108 23.15 10.77 17.08
N PHE A 109 22.09 10.46 17.82
CA PHE A 109 22.06 10.53 19.29
C PHE A 109 22.18 9.15 19.98
N ASN A 110 22.44 8.07 19.22
CA ASN A 110 22.62 6.70 19.72
C ASN A 110 21.47 6.18 20.61
N PHE A 111 20.25 6.70 20.45
CA PHE A 111 19.07 6.12 21.10
C PHE A 111 18.49 4.99 20.24
N GLN A 112 17.96 3.96 20.88
CA GLN A 112 17.29 2.87 20.17
C GLN A 112 16.07 3.39 19.39
N PHE A 113 16.10 3.22 18.07
CA PHE A 113 14.98 3.55 17.21
C PHE A 113 13.81 2.62 17.51
N LYS A 114 12.67 3.18 17.94
CA LYS A 114 11.47 2.37 18.19
C LYS A 114 10.71 2.15 16.88
N GLU A 115 10.97 1.01 16.26
CA GLU A 115 10.32 0.55 15.01
C GLU A 115 8.79 0.54 15.09
N ILE A 116 8.26 0.38 16.31
CA ILE A 116 6.84 0.46 16.65
C ILE A 116 6.19 1.74 16.08
N PHE A 117 6.89 2.88 16.04
CA PHE A 117 6.31 4.12 15.50
C PHE A 117 6.01 4.03 14.00
N VAL A 118 6.86 3.35 13.23
CA VAL A 118 6.68 3.17 11.79
C VAL A 118 5.51 2.21 11.53
N VAL A 119 5.44 1.13 12.31
CA VAL A 119 4.34 0.17 12.26
C VAL A 119 3.00 0.83 12.61
N ILE A 120 2.93 1.60 13.70
CA ILE A 120 1.72 2.34 14.08
C ILE A 120 1.32 3.32 12.97
N GLY A 121 2.29 4.05 12.41
CA GLY A 121 2.08 4.94 11.28
C GLY A 121 1.45 4.27 10.08
N TYR A 122 2.02 3.13 9.68
CA TYR A 122 1.49 2.31 8.60
C TYR A 122 0.05 1.89 8.89
N VAL A 123 -0.24 1.36 10.08
CA VAL A 123 -1.58 0.91 10.46
C VAL A 123 -2.59 2.07 10.42
N VAL A 124 -2.25 3.23 10.98
CA VAL A 124 -3.13 4.41 10.97
C VAL A 124 -3.40 4.88 9.54
N MET A 125 -2.36 4.97 8.71
CA MET A 125 -2.50 5.37 7.30
C MET A 125 -3.32 4.35 6.51
N PHE A 126 -3.08 3.06 6.71
CA PHE A 126 -3.85 1.98 6.08
C PHE A 126 -5.34 2.08 6.45
N LEU A 127 -5.66 2.26 7.73
CA LEU A 127 -7.04 2.42 8.19
C LEU A 127 -7.71 3.66 7.59
N MET A 128 -6.98 4.77 7.48
CA MET A 128 -7.52 5.98 6.84
C MET A 128 -7.82 5.76 5.35
N VAL A 129 -6.92 5.08 4.62
CA VAL A 129 -7.16 4.66 3.23
C VAL A 129 -8.40 3.78 3.14
N LEU A 130 -8.52 2.79 4.03
CA LEU A 130 -9.68 1.88 4.08
C LEU A 130 -10.98 2.67 4.31
N ILE A 131 -11.07 3.50 5.35
CA ILE A 131 -12.28 4.28 5.68
C ILE A 131 -12.68 5.20 4.52
N LEU A 132 -11.72 5.93 3.96
CA LEU A 132 -11.98 6.83 2.83
C LEU A 132 -12.37 6.06 1.56
N SER A 133 -11.79 4.88 1.33
CA SER A 133 -12.16 4.02 0.19
C SER A 133 -13.59 3.50 0.32
N ILE A 134 -14.01 3.05 1.51
CA ILE A 134 -15.39 2.64 1.81
C ILE A 134 -16.34 3.80 1.55
N TYR A 135 -16.03 4.96 2.12
CA TYR A 135 -16.84 6.15 1.95
C TYR A 135 -16.98 6.55 0.46
N ASN A 136 -15.87 6.56 -0.29
CA ASN A 136 -15.87 6.92 -1.69
C ASN A 136 -16.63 5.89 -2.56
N ALA A 137 -16.53 4.59 -2.24
CA ALA A 137 -17.23 3.52 -2.93
C ALA A 137 -18.74 3.58 -2.72
N LEU A 138 -19.19 3.82 -1.48
CA LEU A 138 -20.60 3.89 -1.13
C LEU A 138 -21.26 5.18 -1.66
N ARG A 139 -20.62 6.34 -1.45
CA ARG A 139 -21.25 7.64 -1.76
C ARG A 139 -21.15 8.02 -3.23
N PHE A 140 -20.00 7.83 -3.86
CA PHE A 140 -19.77 8.29 -5.25
C PHE A 140 -20.00 7.20 -6.29
N LYS A 141 -20.06 5.92 -5.86
CA LYS A 141 -20.36 4.75 -6.70
C LYS A 141 -19.49 4.63 -7.96
N SER A 142 -18.32 5.27 -8.01
CA SER A 142 -17.45 5.21 -9.17
C SER A 142 -16.82 3.82 -9.29
N ILE A 143 -16.62 3.36 -10.52
CA ILE A 143 -16.02 2.05 -10.80
C ILE A 143 -14.59 2.00 -10.24
N ALA A 144 -13.83 3.08 -10.39
CA ALA A 144 -12.49 3.21 -9.82
C ALA A 144 -12.48 3.08 -8.29
N SER A 145 -13.39 3.77 -7.56
CA SER A 145 -13.40 3.69 -6.09
C SER A 145 -13.76 2.30 -5.58
N ARG A 146 -14.59 1.54 -6.32
CA ARG A 146 -14.87 0.13 -6.01
C ARG A 146 -13.64 -0.75 -6.18
N PHE A 147 -12.87 -0.58 -7.26
CA PHE A 147 -11.62 -1.34 -7.45
C PHE A 147 -10.60 -1.03 -6.37
N LEU A 148 -10.49 0.23 -5.95
CA LEU A 148 -9.62 0.61 -4.84
C LEU A 148 -10.05 -0.03 -3.52
N LEU A 149 -11.35 0.01 -3.19
CA LEU A 149 -11.87 -0.66 -2.01
C LEU A 149 -11.56 -2.17 -2.03
N LEU A 150 -11.79 -2.84 -3.17
CA LEU A 150 -11.48 -4.26 -3.32
C LEU A 150 -9.98 -4.54 -3.14
N THR A 151 -9.11 -3.67 -3.66
CA THR A 151 -7.66 -3.77 -3.47
C THR A 151 -7.30 -3.76 -1.98
N ILE A 152 -7.81 -2.78 -1.22
CA ILE A 152 -7.51 -2.62 0.21
C ILE A 152 -8.13 -3.73 1.04
N LEU A 153 -9.34 -4.19 0.70
CA LEU A 153 -9.97 -5.33 1.39
C LEU A 153 -9.19 -6.63 1.17
N CYS A 154 -8.75 -6.92 -0.06
CA CYS A 154 -7.92 -8.09 -0.33
C CYS A 154 -6.59 -8.02 0.44
N LEU A 155 -5.93 -6.85 0.49
CA LEU A 155 -4.73 -6.66 1.32
C LEU A 155 -5.01 -6.96 2.80
N PHE A 156 -6.09 -6.38 3.34
CA PHE A 156 -6.47 -6.58 4.73
C PHE A 156 -6.72 -8.05 5.07
N PHE A 157 -7.45 -8.77 4.22
CA PHE A 157 -7.71 -10.20 4.43
C PHE A 157 -6.43 -11.04 4.30
N SER A 158 -5.56 -10.73 3.34
CA SER A 158 -4.26 -11.40 3.21
C SER A 158 -3.46 -11.27 4.51
N ASP A 159 -3.34 -10.05 5.03
CA ASP A 159 -2.61 -9.76 6.27
C ASP A 159 -3.22 -10.48 7.48
N ILE A 160 -4.56 -10.50 7.60
CA ILE A 160 -5.25 -11.24 8.68
C ILE A 160 -4.85 -12.72 8.65
N PHE A 161 -4.86 -13.37 7.48
CA PHE A 161 -4.53 -14.79 7.41
C PHE A 161 -3.07 -15.08 7.78
N ILE A 162 -2.13 -14.21 7.40
CA ILE A 162 -0.73 -14.30 7.82
C ILE A 162 -0.62 -14.17 9.35
N VAL A 163 -1.29 -13.19 9.95
CA VAL A 163 -1.27 -12.96 11.40
C VAL A 163 -1.90 -14.13 12.15
N LEU A 164 -3.06 -14.63 11.69
CA LEU A 164 -3.73 -15.79 12.27
C LEU A 164 -2.83 -17.03 12.25
N ASN A 165 -2.12 -17.25 11.15
CA ASN A 165 -1.16 -18.33 11.06
C ASN A 165 -0.03 -18.19 12.09
N LYS A 166 0.58 -17.01 12.15
CA LYS A 166 1.76 -16.75 12.98
C LYS A 166 1.47 -16.88 14.47
N TYR A 167 0.34 -16.38 14.94
CA TYR A 167 0.05 -16.27 16.37
C TYR A 167 -0.84 -17.39 16.92
N TYR A 168 -1.71 -17.99 16.10
CA TYR A 168 -2.74 -18.91 16.60
C TYR A 168 -2.63 -20.31 16.00
N PHE A 169 -2.71 -20.45 14.69
CA PHE A 169 -2.98 -21.76 14.07
C PHE A 169 -1.74 -22.53 13.63
N LYS A 170 -0.64 -21.85 13.26
CA LYS A 170 0.61 -22.46 12.74
C LYS A 170 0.35 -23.53 11.66
N ASN A 171 -0.57 -23.26 10.75
CA ASN A 171 -0.96 -24.13 9.64
C ASN A 171 -0.75 -23.43 8.29
N ASP A 172 0.04 -24.05 7.43
CA ASP A 172 0.43 -23.53 6.11
C ASP A 172 -0.75 -23.22 5.19
N ILE A 173 -1.93 -23.83 5.40
CA ILE A 173 -3.15 -23.51 4.66
C ILE A 173 -3.45 -22.00 4.69
N PHE A 174 -3.23 -21.34 5.82
CA PHE A 174 -3.45 -19.89 5.95
C PHE A 174 -2.48 -19.07 5.11
N ILE A 175 -1.23 -19.54 4.96
CA ILE A 175 -0.23 -18.91 4.09
C ILE A 175 -0.68 -19.03 2.63
N TYR A 176 -1.16 -20.22 2.23
CA TYR A 176 -1.66 -20.42 0.86
C TYR A 176 -2.88 -19.57 0.54
N ILE A 177 -3.83 -19.47 1.47
CA ILE A 177 -5.01 -18.60 1.32
C ILE A 177 -4.58 -17.14 1.16
N SER A 178 -3.64 -16.67 1.98
CA SER A 178 -3.08 -15.31 1.86
C SER A 178 -2.46 -15.08 0.47
N CYS A 179 -1.61 -15.99 -0.01
CA CYS A 179 -1.00 -15.88 -1.34
C CYS A 179 -2.04 -15.85 -2.47
N ILE A 180 -3.11 -16.65 -2.36
CA ILE A 180 -4.21 -16.65 -3.35
C ILE A 180 -4.96 -15.31 -3.34
N ILE A 181 -5.16 -14.70 -2.16
CA ILE A 181 -5.82 -13.41 -2.00
C ILE A 181 -4.95 -12.24 -2.51
N GLU A 182 -3.62 -12.38 -2.51
CA GLU A 182 -2.74 -11.36 -3.09
C GLU A 182 -2.90 -11.23 -4.62
N ILE A 183 -3.30 -12.28 -5.34
CA ILE A 183 -3.54 -12.21 -6.80
C ILE A 183 -4.58 -11.15 -7.17
N PRO A 184 -5.81 -11.19 -6.62
CA PRO A 184 -6.80 -10.18 -6.91
C PRO A 184 -6.40 -8.78 -6.42
N VAL A 185 -5.53 -8.63 -5.41
CA VAL A 185 -5.00 -7.31 -5.00
C VAL A 185 -4.40 -6.59 -6.20
N TYR A 186 -3.44 -7.21 -6.87
CA TYR A 186 -2.73 -6.52 -7.96
C TYR A 186 -3.61 -6.35 -9.20
N TYR A 187 -4.52 -7.29 -9.47
CA TYR A 187 -5.52 -7.15 -10.54
C TYR A 187 -6.45 -5.95 -10.29
N PHE A 188 -6.98 -5.81 -9.07
CA PHE A 188 -7.84 -4.69 -8.72
C PHE A 188 -7.07 -3.37 -8.68
N LEU A 189 -5.81 -3.38 -8.24
CA LEU A 189 -4.94 -2.20 -8.29
C LEU A 189 -4.73 -1.72 -9.73
N LEU A 190 -4.41 -2.64 -10.65
CA LEU A 190 -4.28 -2.33 -12.08
C LEU A 190 -5.57 -1.72 -12.63
N LYS A 191 -6.71 -2.36 -12.38
CA LYS A 191 -8.01 -1.86 -12.84
C LYS A 191 -8.32 -0.48 -12.24
N TYR A 192 -8.02 -0.27 -10.96
CA TYR A 192 -8.19 1.02 -10.32
C TYR A 192 -7.42 2.12 -11.06
N LEU A 193 -6.12 1.92 -11.31
CA LEU A 193 -5.29 2.91 -12.00
C LEU A 193 -5.78 3.20 -13.42
N LEU A 194 -6.13 2.16 -14.19
CA LEU A 194 -6.63 2.33 -15.56
C LEU A 194 -7.99 3.05 -15.62
N TYR A 195 -8.92 2.74 -14.71
CA TYR A 195 -10.23 3.41 -14.68
C TYR A 195 -10.13 4.85 -14.19
N ARG A 196 -9.23 5.11 -13.24
CA ARG A 196 -8.96 6.46 -12.76
C ARG A 196 -8.34 7.37 -13.82
N GLU A 197 -7.65 6.81 -14.81
CA GLU A 197 -7.07 7.59 -15.90
C GLU A 197 -8.08 7.93 -17.00
N LYS A 198 -9.18 7.16 -17.10
CA LYS A 198 -10.23 7.38 -18.08
C LYS A 198 -11.24 8.46 -17.66
N TYR A 199 -11.30 8.83 -16.38
CA TYR A 199 -12.33 9.72 -15.79
C TYR A 199 -11.75 10.68 -14.75
#